data_AF-A0A2I0QEC5-F1
#
_entry.id   AF-A0A2I0QEC5-F1
#
_cell.length_a   1.000
_cell.length_b   1.000
_cell.length_c   1.000
_cell.angle_alpha   90.00
_cell.angle_beta   90.00
_cell.angle_gamma   90.00
#
_symmetry.space_group_name_H-M   'P 1'
#
loop_
_entity.id
_entity.type
_entity.pdbx_description
1 polymer ?
#
loop_
_entity_poly.entity_id
_entity_poly.type
_entity_poly.pdbx_seq_one_letter_code
_entity_poly.pdbx_strand_id
1 'polypeptide(L)'
;MLITGILKGLAMTLKQGMSAMFFNKGVVTTQYPFEKAREPIKFRGMHKLNAEKCIGCGLCAMACPNSSIEFKLKDGRKKSRNFEDYIYKIDIGQC
;
A
#
# COMPACT_ATOMS: atom_id res chain seq x y z
N MET A 1 -15.99 -38.45 -27.08
CA MET A 1 -15.34 -37.91 -25.85
C MET A 1 -15.01 -36.41 -25.93
N LEU A 2 -14.72 -35.83 -27.10
CA LEU A 2 -14.44 -34.38 -27.22
C LEU A 2 -15.65 -33.46 -26.96
N ILE A 3 -16.83 -33.83 -27.47
CA ILE A 3 -18.02 -32.97 -27.48
C ILE A 3 -18.62 -32.79 -26.07
N THR A 4 -18.59 -33.85 -25.25
CA THR A 4 -19.16 -33.83 -23.89
C THR A 4 -18.36 -32.95 -22.92
N GLY A 5 -17.05 -32.80 -23.13
CA GLY A 5 -16.20 -31.91 -22.34
C GLY A 5 -16.50 -30.43 -22.62
N ILE A 6 -16.65 -30.07 -23.90
CA ILE A 6 -16.95 -28.68 -24.33
C ILE A 6 -18.31 -28.24 -23.79
N LEU A 7 -19.34 -29.08 -23.92
CA LEU A 7 -20.69 -28.77 -23.43
C LEU A 7 -20.73 -28.55 -21.91
N LYS A 8 -19.98 -29.35 -21.14
CA LYS A 8 -19.88 -29.16 -19.68
C LYS A 8 -19.19 -27.85 -19.31
N GLY A 9 -18.15 -27.46 -20.05
CA GLY A 9 -17.46 -26.18 -19.85
C GLY A 9 -18.38 -24.99 -20.08
N LEU A 10 -19.10 -24.97 -21.22
CA LEU A 10 -20.06 -23.91 -21.53
C LEU A 10 -21.22 -23.84 -20.51
N ALA A 11 -21.72 -24.99 -20.06
CA ALA A 11 -22.77 -25.02 -19.04
C ALA A 11 -22.31 -24.42 -17.71
N MET A 12 -21.05 -24.68 -17.32
CA MET A 12 -20.47 -24.10 -16.10
C MET A 12 -20.27 -22.59 -16.20
N THR A 13 -19.75 -22.08 -17.32
CA THR A 13 -19.58 -20.63 -17.50
C THR A 13 -20.91 -19.90 -17.56
N LEU A 14 -21.91 -20.49 -18.22
CA LEU A 14 -23.27 -19.93 -18.27
C LEU A 14 -23.89 -19.88 -16.86
N LYS A 15 -23.75 -20.96 -16.07
CA LYS A 15 -24.24 -21.03 -14.69
C LYS A 15 -23.56 -20.00 -13.79
N GLN A 16 -22.24 -19.87 -13.87
CA GLN A 16 -21.47 -18.91 -13.09
C GLN A 16 -21.83 -17.46 -13.48
N GLY A 17 -21.92 -17.17 -14.79
CA GLY A 17 -22.28 -15.86 -15.30
C GLY A 17 -23.70 -15.44 -14.93
N MET A 18 -24.67 -16.36 -15.06
CA MET A 18 -26.05 -16.12 -14.63
C MET A 18 -26.13 -15.89 -13.12
N SER A 19 -25.40 -16.66 -12.31
CA SER A 19 -25.37 -16.48 -10.85
C SER A 19 -24.74 -15.15 -10.43
N ALA A 20 -23.74 -14.66 -11.15
CA ALA A 20 -23.13 -13.35 -10.91
C ALA A 20 -24.10 -12.21 -11.31
N MET A 21 -24.74 -12.31 -12.48
CA MET A 21 -25.59 -11.26 -13.01
C MET A 21 -26.91 -11.07 -12.25
N PHE A 22 -27.55 -12.17 -11.83
CA PHE A 22 -28.87 -12.11 -11.18
C PHE A 22 -28.82 -12.16 -9.64
N PHE A 23 -27.75 -12.73 -9.06
CA PHE A 23 -27.69 -12.96 -7.61
C PHE A 23 -26.40 -12.44 -6.95
N ASN A 24 -25.51 -11.79 -7.71
CA ASN A 24 -24.20 -11.29 -7.26
C ASN A 24 -23.36 -12.33 -6.49
N LYS A 25 -23.65 -13.62 -6.71
CA LYS A 25 -23.01 -14.74 -6.00
C LYS A 25 -21.69 -15.07 -6.66
N GLY A 26 -20.62 -15.16 -5.85
CA GLY A 26 -19.28 -15.47 -6.33
C GLY A 26 -18.52 -14.29 -6.94
N VAL A 27 -19.01 -13.06 -6.78
CA VAL A 27 -18.30 -11.84 -7.16
C VAL A 27 -17.27 -11.51 -6.07
N VAL A 28 -15.99 -11.48 -6.45
CA VAL A 28 -14.86 -11.20 -5.55
C VAL A 28 -14.37 -9.75 -5.66
N THR A 29 -14.78 -9.05 -6.71
CA THR A 29 -14.37 -7.68 -7.01
C THR A 29 -15.10 -6.67 -6.14
N THR A 30 -14.38 -5.66 -5.65
CA THR A 30 -14.92 -4.48 -4.97
C THR A 30 -15.03 -3.31 -5.95
N GLN A 31 -16.03 -2.44 -5.78
CA GLN A 31 -16.25 -1.32 -6.70
C GLN A 31 -15.38 -0.10 -6.39
N TYR A 32 -14.11 -0.14 -6.80
CA TYR A 32 -13.21 1.02 -6.70
C TYR A 32 -13.69 2.15 -7.64
N PRO A 33 -13.62 3.44 -7.25
CA PRO A 33 -13.08 4.02 -6.01
C PRO A 33 -14.08 4.16 -4.86
N PHE A 34 -15.34 3.80 -5.06
CA PHE A 34 -16.42 4.02 -4.09
C PHE A 34 -16.34 3.07 -2.89
N GLU A 35 -15.86 1.85 -3.11
CA GLU A 35 -15.63 0.84 -2.09
C GLU A 35 -14.13 0.50 -2.02
N LYS A 36 -13.56 0.58 -0.81
CA LYS A 36 -12.16 0.22 -0.58
C LYS A 36 -12.03 -1.27 -0.29
N ALA A 37 -10.98 -1.88 -0.85
CA ALA A 37 -10.61 -3.24 -0.48
C ALA A 37 -10.22 -3.31 1.01
N ARG A 38 -10.41 -4.49 1.61
CA ARG A 38 -10.04 -4.72 3.01
C ARG A 38 -8.52 -4.75 3.17
N GLU A 39 -7.97 -3.78 3.88
CA GLU A 39 -6.54 -3.73 4.22
C GLU A 39 -6.21 -4.61 5.44
N PRO A 40 -5.06 -5.30 5.46
CA PRO A 40 -4.61 -6.03 6.64
C PRO A 40 -4.12 -5.06 7.73
N ILE A 41 -4.14 -5.50 9.00
CA ILE A 41 -3.75 -4.68 10.16
C ILE A 41 -2.30 -4.13 10.05
N LYS A 42 -1.40 -4.88 9.41
CA LYS A 42 0.02 -4.51 9.22
C LYS A 42 0.31 -3.98 7.81
N PHE A 43 -0.67 -3.36 7.16
CA PHE A 43 -0.45 -2.75 5.85
C PHE A 43 0.61 -1.64 5.93
N ARG A 44 1.58 -1.69 5.02
CA ARG A 44 2.62 -0.66 4.88
C ARG A 44 2.20 0.32 3.80
N GLY A 45 1.52 1.39 4.22
CA GLY A 45 1.07 2.47 3.34
C GLY A 45 2.08 3.62 3.27
N MET A 46 1.57 4.83 3.01
CA MET A 46 2.41 6.02 2.96
C MET A 46 3.04 6.36 4.31
N HIS A 47 4.33 6.68 4.27
CA HIS A 47 5.09 7.08 5.45
C HIS A 47 4.58 8.41 6.01
N LYS A 48 4.39 8.47 7.33
CA LYS A 48 4.07 9.69 8.06
C LYS A 48 5.00 9.81 9.25
N LEU A 49 5.66 10.95 9.36
CA LEU A 49 6.49 11.24 10.53
C LEU A 49 5.62 11.75 11.68
N ASN A 50 5.82 11.19 12.87
CA ASN A 50 5.36 11.79 14.11
C ASN A 50 6.49 12.63 14.73
N ALA A 51 6.39 13.95 14.63
CA ALA A 51 7.43 14.88 15.09
C ALA A 51 7.67 14.81 16.61
N GLU A 52 6.65 14.54 17.41
CA GLU A 52 6.76 14.44 18.88
C GLU A 52 7.59 13.24 19.32
N LYS A 53 7.56 12.15 18.54
CA LYS A 53 8.34 10.93 18.81
C LYS A 53 9.73 10.95 18.17
N CYS A 54 9.95 11.82 17.19
CA CYS A 54 11.22 11.90 16.50
C CYS A 54 12.26 12.61 17.38
N ILE A 55 13.38 11.94 17.67
CA ILE A 55 14.49 12.51 18.45
C ILE A 55 15.64 13.02 17.57
N GLY A 56 15.46 13.02 16.24
CA GLY A 56 16.46 13.50 15.30
C GLY A 56 17.72 12.62 15.19
N CYS A 57 17.61 11.30 15.42
CA CYS A 57 18.77 10.40 15.42
C CYS A 57 19.30 10.06 14.01
N GLY A 58 18.48 10.20 12.96
CA GLY A 58 18.84 9.85 11.58
C GLY A 58 18.93 8.35 11.28
N LEU A 59 18.60 7.47 12.24
CA LEU A 59 18.68 6.02 12.06
C LEU A 59 17.76 5.52 10.94
N CYS A 60 16.61 6.16 10.73
CA CYS A 60 15.70 5.81 9.64
C CYS A 60 16.36 6.00 8.25
N ALA A 61 17.13 7.07 8.07
CA ALA A 61 17.85 7.33 6.83
C ALA A 61 19.00 6.33 6.65
N MET A 62 19.74 6.01 7.71
CA MET A 62 20.82 5.02 7.65
C MET A 62 20.32 3.59 7.39
N ALA A 63 19.14 3.24 7.92
CA ALA A 63 18.54 1.92 7.72
C ALA A 63 17.86 1.77 6.35
N CYS A 64 17.66 2.85 5.60
CA CYS A 64 16.96 2.81 4.32
C CYS A 64 17.82 2.08 3.27
N PRO A 65 17.35 0.94 2.71
CA PRO A 65 18.15 0.18 1.74
C PRO A 65 18.33 0.94 0.42
N ASN A 66 17.35 1.75 0.02
CA ASN A 66 17.39 2.53 -1.22
C ASN A 66 17.97 3.94 -1.03
N SER A 67 18.34 4.32 0.19
CA SER A 67 18.77 5.70 0.51
C SER A 67 17.77 6.79 0.06
N SER A 68 16.47 6.50 0.04
CA SER A 68 15.41 7.42 -0.39
C SER A 68 15.05 8.48 0.65
N ILE A 69 15.65 8.44 1.83
CA ILE A 69 15.39 9.35 2.94
C ILE A 69 16.55 10.33 3.08
N GLU A 70 16.29 11.61 2.82
CA GLU A 70 17.19 12.69 3.13
C GLU A 70 17.00 13.12 4.59
N PHE A 71 18.07 13.07 5.38
CA PHE A 71 18.09 13.55 6.76
C PHE A 71 19.34 14.38 7.02
N LYS A 72 19.17 15.69 7.24
CA LYS A 72 20.28 16.64 7.49
C LYS A 72 19.92 17.61 8.61
N LEU A 73 20.92 18.05 9.38
CA LEU A 73 20.75 19.14 10.33
C LEU A 73 20.77 20.47 9.55
N LYS A 74 19.88 21.41 9.89
CA LYS A 74 19.90 22.75 9.31
C LYS A 74 21.12 23.52 9.78
N ASP A 75 21.66 24.35 8.89
CA ASP A 75 22.84 25.16 9.18
C ASP A 75 22.61 26.08 10.38
N GLY A 76 23.60 26.14 11.27
CA GLY A 76 23.55 26.97 12.49
C GLY A 76 22.71 26.40 13.64
N ARG A 77 22.06 25.25 13.48
CA ARG A 77 21.35 24.57 14.58
C ARG A 77 22.25 23.55 15.27
N LYS A 78 21.97 23.29 16.55
CA LYS A 78 22.63 22.22 17.32
C LYS A 78 21.76 20.97 17.28
N LYS A 79 22.38 19.80 17.46
CA LYS A 79 21.62 18.55 17.65
C LYS A 79 20.69 18.72 18.86
N SER A 80 19.40 18.72 18.59
CA SER A 80 18.35 18.79 19.60
C SER A 80 17.30 17.71 19.33
N ARG A 81 16.34 17.57 20.25
CA ARG A 81 15.16 16.71 20.06
C ARG A 81 14.10 17.35 19.17
N ASN A 82 14.23 18.63 18.83
CA ASN A 82 13.24 19.35 18.04
C ASN A 82 13.38 18.98 16.56
N PHE A 83 12.31 18.46 15.97
CA PHE A 83 12.29 18.05 14.56
C PHE A 83 12.53 19.22 13.59
N GLU A 84 12.14 20.44 13.97
CA GLU A 84 12.30 21.67 13.18
C GLU A 84 13.75 21.98 12.80
N ASP A 85 14.71 21.43 13.56
CA ASP A 85 16.14 21.60 13.32
C ASP A 85 16.65 20.74 12.17
N TYR A 86 15.84 19.80 11.68
CA TYR A 86 16.24 18.84 10.66
C TYR A 86 15.49 19.06 9.35
N ILE A 87 16.20 18.83 8.25
CA ILE A 87 15.63 18.64 6.92
C ILE A 87 15.34 17.15 6.80
N TYR A 88 14.07 16.80 6.66
CA TYR A 88 13.61 15.43 6.45
C TYR A 88 12.71 15.36 5.24
N LYS A 89 13.13 14.58 4.24
CA LYS A 89 12.36 14.32 3.02
C LYS A 89 12.47 12.86 2.67
N ILE A 90 11.36 12.25 2.29
CA ILE A 90 11.32 10.89 1.74
C ILE A 90 10.94 11.03 0.27
N ASP A 91 11.78 10.54 -0.62
CA ASP A 91 11.44 10.41 -2.02
C ASP A 91 10.56 9.17 -2.22
N ILE A 92 9.26 9.39 -2.43
CA ILE A 92 8.27 8.32 -2.61
C ILE A 92 8.49 7.60 -3.95
N GLY A 93 9.13 8.23 -4.93
CA GLY A 93 9.44 7.60 -6.22
C GLY A 93 10.55 6.55 -6.13
N GLN A 94 11.41 6.63 -5.11
CA GLN A 94 12.52 5.69 -4.88
C GLN A 94 12.34 4.80 -3.64
N CYS A 95 11.31 5.05 -2.83
CA CYS A 95 11.02 4.30 -1.60
C CYS A 95 10.43 2.91 -1.87
#